data_AF-A0AAX6LH16-F1
#
_entry.id   AF-A0AAX6LH16-F1
#
_cell.length_a   1.000
_cell.length_b   1.000
_cell.length_c   1.000
_cell.angle_alpha   90.00
_cell.angle_beta   90.00
_cell.angle_gamma   90.00
#
_symmetry.space_group_name_H-M   'P 1'
#
loop_
_entity.id
_entity.type
_entity.pdbx_description
1 polymer ?
#
loop_
_entity_poly.entity_id
_entity_poly.type
_entity_poly.pdbx_seq_one_letter_code
_entity_poly.pdbx_strand_id
1 'polypeptide(L)'
;MEFNLMPLNEFNKLAKKDQPTYFYGAISQTIFSFNGNKEIPLFLKTTFNIEFKDYVFRAKPLIVSRTIKIFFNDSSINFKEQYKKLLNYYANQKDGSTTNKTPNKKSNANDYLEKWLRGI
;
A
#
# COMPACT_ATOMS: atom_id res chain seq x y z
N MET A 1 -35.04 17.23 12.40
CA MET A 1 -34.44 15.93 12.06
C MET A 1 -33.36 15.68 13.11
N GLU A 2 -33.73 15.07 14.24
CA GLU A 2 -32.76 14.76 15.30
C GLU A 2 -31.89 13.61 14.83
N PHE A 3 -30.59 13.86 14.72
CA PHE A 3 -29.60 12.81 14.49
C PHE A 3 -29.48 12.00 15.78
N ASN A 4 -30.11 10.83 15.80
CA ASN A 4 -29.96 9.88 16.89
C ASN A 4 -28.50 9.38 16.87
N LEU A 5 -27.68 9.94 17.75
CA LEU A 5 -26.27 9.57 17.88
C LEU A 5 -26.20 8.14 18.40
N MET A 6 -25.56 7.27 17.62
CA MET A 6 -25.38 5.87 17.99
C MET A 6 -24.68 5.77 19.36
N PRO A 7 -25.19 4.97 20.30
CA PRO A 7 -24.57 4.83 21.62
C PRO A 7 -23.16 4.25 21.50
N LEU A 8 -22.22 4.82 22.27
CA LEU A 8 -20.78 4.54 22.21
C LEU A 8 -20.42 3.05 22.33
N ASN A 9 -21.20 2.29 23.10
CA ASN A 9 -21.02 0.84 23.27
C ASN A 9 -21.33 0.05 21.99
N GLU A 10 -22.28 0.53 21.19
CA GLU A 10 -22.67 -0.08 19.93
C GLU A 10 -21.65 0.25 18.83
N PHE A 11 -21.13 1.48 18.84
CA PHE A 11 -19.99 1.89 18.01
C PHE A 11 -18.75 1.03 18.30
N ASN A 12 -18.40 0.82 19.57
CA ASN A 12 -17.26 -0.02 19.95
C ASN A 12 -17.43 -1.50 19.55
N LYS A 13 -18.67 -2.00 19.55
CA LYS A 13 -18.99 -3.34 19.02
C LYS A 13 -18.81 -3.41 17.50
N LEU A 14 -19.28 -2.41 16.76
CA LEU A 14 -19.09 -2.32 15.31
C LEU A 14 -17.62 -2.13 14.94
N ALA A 15 -16.88 -1.26 15.63
CA ALA A 15 -15.46 -1.04 15.38
C ALA A 15 -14.61 -2.32 15.55
N LYS A 16 -15.01 -3.22 16.47
CA LYS A 16 -14.40 -4.56 16.59
C LYS A 16 -14.83 -5.52 15.49
N LYS A 17 -16.04 -5.38 14.95
CA LYS A 17 -16.60 -6.21 13.86
C LYS A 17 -16.07 -5.78 12.48
N ASP A 18 -15.82 -4.49 12.28
CA ASP A 18 -15.42 -3.87 11.01
C ASP A 18 -13.90 -3.70 10.84
N GLN A 19 -13.10 -4.41 11.64
CA GLN A 19 -11.63 -4.40 11.51
C GLN A 19 -11.13 -4.63 10.07
N PRO A 20 -11.73 -5.52 9.26
CA PRO A 20 -11.31 -5.68 7.86
C PRO A 20 -11.51 -4.39 7.04
N THR A 21 -12.65 -3.72 7.22
CA THR A 21 -13.01 -2.51 6.47
C THR A 21 -12.04 -1.37 6.73
N TYR A 22 -11.72 -1.12 8.00
CA TYR A 22 -10.74 -0.11 8.38
C TYR A 22 -9.33 -0.47 7.87
N PHE A 23 -9.00 -1.76 7.78
CA PHE A 23 -7.69 -2.22 7.30
C PHE A 23 -7.55 -1.97 5.80
N TYR A 24 -8.60 -2.27 5.04
CA TYR A 24 -8.66 -1.97 3.61
C TYR A 24 -8.57 -0.46 3.35
N GLY A 25 -9.28 0.34 4.15
CA GLY A 25 -9.20 1.80 4.11
C GLY A 25 -7.78 2.30 4.37
N ALA A 26 -7.11 1.76 5.41
CA ALA A 26 -5.74 2.11 5.75
C ALA A 26 -4.77 1.77 4.62
N ILE A 27 -4.82 0.54 4.08
CA ILE A 27 -3.99 0.12 2.93
C ILE A 27 -4.20 1.04 1.73
N SER A 28 -5.46 1.32 1.41
CA SER A 28 -5.82 2.20 0.29
C SER A 28 -5.18 3.57 0.49
N GLN A 29 -5.38 4.18 1.66
CA GLN A 29 -4.81 5.48 1.99
C GLN A 29 -3.28 5.48 1.93
N THR A 30 -2.61 4.45 2.46
CA THR A 30 -1.16 4.30 2.37
C THR A 30 -0.70 4.26 0.91
N ILE A 31 -1.32 3.42 0.09
CA ILE A 31 -0.97 3.28 -1.33
C ILE A 31 -1.20 4.60 -2.09
N PHE A 32 -2.27 5.32 -1.78
CA PHE A 32 -2.55 6.62 -2.40
C PHE A 32 -1.59 7.72 -1.94
N SER A 33 -1.05 7.64 -0.72
CA SER A 33 -0.10 8.62 -0.18
C SER A 33 1.28 8.62 -0.85
N PHE A 34 1.70 7.53 -1.51
CA PHE A 34 2.97 7.51 -2.23
C PHE A 34 2.95 8.47 -3.42
N ASN A 35 4.03 9.22 -3.65
CA ASN A 35 4.09 10.15 -4.79
C ASN A 35 4.07 9.43 -6.15
N GLY A 36 4.59 8.22 -6.22
CA GLY A 36 4.59 7.42 -7.45
C GLY A 36 4.55 5.92 -7.18
N ASN A 37 4.30 5.15 -8.24
CA ASN A 37 4.09 3.70 -8.10
C ASN A 37 5.37 2.91 -7.82
N LYS A 38 6.55 3.53 -7.93
CA LYS A 38 7.86 2.87 -7.80
C LYS A 38 8.18 2.42 -6.37
N GLU A 39 7.63 3.10 -5.37
CA GLU A 39 7.88 2.84 -3.94
C GLU A 39 6.94 1.77 -3.38
N ILE A 40 5.78 1.58 -4.02
CA ILE A 40 4.73 0.66 -3.60
C ILE A 40 5.17 -0.81 -3.59
N PRO A 41 5.91 -1.34 -4.60
CA PRO A 41 6.40 -2.72 -4.55
C PRO A 41 7.24 -3.02 -3.31
N LEU A 42 8.14 -2.09 -2.94
CA LEU A 42 9.00 -2.27 -1.77
C LEU A 42 8.18 -2.26 -0.47
N PHE A 43 7.20 -1.37 -0.36
CA PHE A 43 6.27 -1.35 0.77
C PHE A 43 5.50 -2.67 0.92
N LEU A 44 4.89 -3.16 -0.17
CA LEU A 44 4.12 -4.40 -0.16
C LEU A 44 4.98 -5.62 0.18
N LYS A 45 6.20 -5.68 -0.37
CA LYS A 45 7.15 -6.76 -0.09
C LYS A 45 7.64 -6.74 1.36
N THR A 46 8.08 -5.58 1.86
CA THR A 46 8.66 -5.49 3.22
C THR A 46 7.62 -5.57 4.33
N THR A 47 6.41 -5.04 4.10
CA THR A 47 5.37 -4.99 5.13
C THR A 47 4.53 -6.27 5.16
N PHE A 48 4.20 -6.81 3.99
CA PHE A 48 3.24 -7.91 3.86
C PHE A 48 3.79 -9.13 3.13
N ASN A 49 5.04 -9.09 2.64
CA ASN A 49 5.62 -10.12 1.79
C ASN A 49 4.79 -10.41 0.53
N ILE A 50 4.18 -9.37 -0.03
CA ILE A 50 3.36 -9.45 -1.24
C ILE A 50 4.17 -8.95 -2.43
N GLU A 51 4.21 -9.77 -3.49
CA GLU A 51 4.81 -9.42 -4.76
C GLU A 51 3.78 -9.50 -5.88
N PHE A 52 3.85 -8.55 -6.81
CA PHE A 52 3.01 -8.53 -8.00
C PHE A 52 3.89 -8.44 -9.25
N LYS A 53 3.32 -8.86 -10.38
CA LYS A 53 3.91 -8.64 -11.70
C LYS A 53 3.87 -7.14 -12.06
N ASP A 54 4.82 -6.67 -12.85
CA ASP A 54 5.01 -5.26 -13.21
C ASP A 54 3.75 -4.56 -13.74
N TYR A 55 2.90 -5.27 -14.49
CA TYR A 55 1.67 -4.69 -15.04
C TYR A 55 0.69 -4.22 -13.96
N VAL A 56 0.76 -4.75 -12.74
CA VAL A 56 -0.10 -4.34 -11.62
C VAL A 56 0.24 -2.93 -11.16
N PHE A 57 1.51 -2.53 -11.28
CA PHE A 57 2.00 -1.22 -10.85
C PHE A 57 1.74 -0.08 -11.86
N ARG A 58 0.91 -0.32 -12.88
CA ARG A 58 0.50 0.70 -13.86
C ARG A 58 -0.39 1.78 -13.25
N ALA A 59 -1.25 1.44 -12.28
CA ALA A 59 -2.18 2.39 -11.67
C ALA A 59 -2.46 2.04 -10.20
N LYS A 60 -2.50 3.05 -9.32
CA LYS A 60 -2.77 2.87 -7.88
C LYS A 60 -4.07 2.11 -7.59
N PRO A 61 -5.22 2.39 -8.25
CA PRO A 61 -6.44 1.62 -8.01
C PRO A 61 -6.29 0.12 -8.31
N LEU A 62 -5.50 -0.23 -9.34
CA LEU A 62 -5.23 -1.64 -9.67
C LEU A 62 -4.38 -2.30 -8.58
N ILE A 63 -3.37 -1.60 -8.06
CA ILE A 63 -2.56 -2.09 -6.94
C ILE A 63 -3.46 -2.29 -5.71
N VAL A 64 -4.25 -1.28 -5.32
CA VAL A 64 -5.16 -1.35 -4.16
C VAL A 64 -6.12 -2.52 -4.28
N SER A 65 -6.82 -2.65 -5.41
CA SER A 65 -7.79 -3.74 -5.61
C SER A 65 -7.13 -5.12 -5.55
N ARG A 66 -5.93 -5.29 -6.13
CA ARG A 66 -5.19 -6.55 -6.07
C ARG A 66 -4.73 -6.87 -4.65
N THR A 67 -4.21 -5.88 -3.93
CA THR A 67 -3.80 -6.02 -2.53
C THR A 67 -4.97 -6.37 -1.63
N ILE A 68 -6.08 -5.62 -1.69
CA ILE A 68 -7.27 -5.90 -0.88
C ILE A 68 -7.82 -7.29 -1.20
N LYS A 69 -7.84 -7.70 -2.48
CA LYS A 69 -8.33 -9.02 -2.87
C LYS A 69 -7.54 -10.17 -2.23
N ILE A 70 -6.22 -10.02 -2.04
CA ILE A 70 -5.42 -11.01 -1.30
C ILE A 70 -5.95 -11.14 0.12
N PHE A 71 -6.16 -10.00 0.80
CA PHE A 71 -6.61 -10.01 2.18
C PHE A 71 -8.08 -10.42 2.35
N PHE A 72 -8.91 -10.16 1.34
CA PHE A 72 -10.33 -10.51 1.36
C PHE A 72 -10.55 -12.01 1.14
N ASN A 73 -9.75 -12.63 0.26
CA ASN A 73 -9.95 -14.03 -0.12
C ASN A 73 -9.39 -15.04 0.90
N ASP A 74 -8.55 -14.61 1.83
CA ASP A 74 -7.94 -15.48 2.82
C ASP A 74 -8.66 -15.36 4.16
N SER A 75 -9.54 -16.33 4.43
CA SER A 75 -10.33 -16.42 5.66
C SER A 75 -9.49 -16.67 6.93
N SER A 76 -8.22 -17.05 6.78
CA SER A 76 -7.31 -17.30 7.89
C SER A 76 -6.57 -16.05 8.37
N ILE A 77 -6.78 -14.91 7.71
CA ILE A 77 -6.08 -13.68 8.05
C ILE A 77 -6.41 -13.19 9.45
N ASN A 78 -5.35 -13.01 10.22
CA ASN A 78 -5.38 -12.28 11.47
C ASN A 78 -5.16 -10.77 11.21
N PHE A 79 -6.26 -10.02 11.04
CA PHE A 79 -6.20 -8.58 10.78
C PHE A 79 -5.42 -7.81 11.85
N LYS A 80 -5.45 -8.23 13.11
CA LYS A 80 -4.68 -7.59 14.19
C LYS A 80 -3.18 -7.67 13.94
N GLU A 81 -2.69 -8.79 13.42
CA GLU A 81 -1.28 -8.94 13.04
C GLU A 81 -0.93 -8.08 11.82
N GLN A 82 -1.80 -8.05 10.82
CA GLN A 82 -1.60 -7.23 9.61
C GLN A 82 -1.59 -5.73 9.94
N TYR A 83 -2.44 -5.29 10.85
CA TYR A 83 -2.40 -3.94 11.41
C TYR A 83 -1.06 -3.64 12.09
N LYS A 84 -0.54 -4.57 12.88
CA LYS A 84 0.75 -4.39 13.55
C LYS A 84 1.87 -4.22 12.53
N LYS A 85 1.87 -5.00 11.43
CA LYS A 85 2.83 -4.84 10.33
C LYS A 85 2.74 -3.45 9.69
N LEU A 86 1.52 -2.99 9.41
CA LEU A 86 1.29 -1.66 8.85
C LEU A 86 1.75 -0.53 9.80
N LEU A 87 1.48 -0.65 11.10
CA LEU A 87 1.93 0.33 12.10
C LEU A 87 3.46 0.35 12.23
N ASN A 88 4.10 -0.83 12.19
CA ASN A 88 5.56 -0.92 12.22
C ASN A 88 6.18 -0.24 11.00
N TYR A 89 5.58 -0.36 9.81
CA TYR A 89 6.01 0.37 8.63
C TYR A 89 6.02 1.89 8.88
N TYR A 90 4.96 2.44 9.47
CA TYR A 90 4.88 3.86 9.81
C TYR A 90 5.85 4.28 10.93
N ALA A 91 6.07 3.43 11.92
CA ALA A 91 7.04 3.70 12.98
C ALA A 91 8.47 3.79 12.40
N ASN A 92 8.85 2.82 11.58
CA ASN A 92 10.17 2.78 10.93
C ASN A 92 10.38 3.96 9.96
N GLN A 93 9.32 4.50 9.37
CA GLN A 93 9.39 5.73 8.56
C GLN A 93 9.65 6.99 9.41
N LYS A 94 9.15 7.04 10.65
CA LYS A 94 9.35 8.20 11.55
C LYS A 94 10.74 8.24 12.15
N ASP A 95 11.31 7.07 12.44
CA ASP A 95 12.67 6.96 13.00
C ASP A 95 13.76 7.09 11.91
N GLY A 96 13.36 7.01 10.64
CA GLY A 96 14.24 7.09 9.48
C GLY A 96 13.98 8.31 8.60
N SER A 97 14.58 9.45 8.95
CA SER A 97 15.01 10.49 7.99
C SER A 97 16.09 9.98 7.02
N THR A 98 16.23 8.67 6.85
CA THR A 98 17.12 8.02 5.91
C THR A 98 16.43 8.00 4.56
N THR A 99 16.68 9.07 3.81
CA THR A 99 16.47 9.12 2.36
C THR A 99 17.09 7.88 1.73
N ASN A 100 16.29 6.86 1.45
CA ASN A 100 16.62 5.91 0.39
C ASN A 100 16.45 6.68 -0.92
N LYS A 101 17.43 7.54 -1.23
CA LYS A 101 17.65 8.04 -2.58
C LYS A 101 17.86 6.79 -3.42
N THR A 102 16.82 6.31 -4.09
CA THR A 102 17.02 5.55 -5.32
C THR A 102 18.04 6.33 -6.14
N PRO A 103 19.17 5.73 -6.55
CA PRO A 103 20.12 6.44 -7.39
C PRO A 103 19.35 6.92 -8.61
N ASN A 104 19.20 8.23 -8.72
CA ASN A 104 18.58 8.85 -9.88
C ASN A 104 19.53 8.56 -11.03
N LYS A 105 19.29 7.45 -11.74
CA LYS A 105 20.05 7.09 -12.93
C LYS A 105 19.69 8.17 -13.95
N LYS A 106 20.52 9.21 -14.02
CA LYS A 106 20.44 10.21 -15.09
C LYS A 106 20.52 9.42 -16.39
N SER A 107 19.41 9.35 -17.12
CA SER A 107 19.37 8.77 -18.46
C SER A 107 20.40 9.55 -19.28
N ASN A 108 21.49 8.88 -19.66
CA ASN A 108 22.51 9.50 -20.49
C ASN A 108 21.95 9.60 -21.92
N ALA A 109 22.41 10.57 -22.73
CA ALA A 109 21.95 10.71 -24.12
C ALA A 109 22.18 9.42 -24.93
N ASN A 110 23.19 8.62 -24.56
CA ASN A 110 23.45 7.29 -25.12
C ASN A 110 22.34 6.26 -24.88
N ASP A 111 21.56 6.36 -23.80
CA ASP A 111 20.45 5.40 -23.55
C ASP A 111 19.31 5.59 -24.58
N TYR A 112 19.19 6.78 -25.17
CA TYR A 112 18.24 7.05 -26.26
C TYR A 112 18.75 6.50 -27.59
N LEU A 113 20.07 6.58 -27.83
CA LEU A 113 20.71 5.98 -29.01
C LEU A 113 20.52 4.46 -29.03
N GLU A 114 20.72 3.78 -27.89
CA GLU A 114 20.51 2.32 -27.81
C GLU A 114 19.05 1.91 -28.01
N LYS A 115 18.09 2.73 -27.57
CA LYS A 115 16.66 2.49 -27.82
C LYS A 115 16.30 2.66 -29.30
N TRP A 116 16.92 3.63 -29.97
CA TRP A 116 16.77 3.81 -31.42
C TRP A 116 17.40 2.67 -32.20
N LEU A 117 18.60 2.21 -31.81
CA LEU A 117 19.28 1.08 -32.46
C LEU A 117 18.58 -0.27 -32.28
N ARG A 118 17.73 -0.41 -31.25
CA ARG A 118 16.90 -1.61 -31.02
C ARG A 118 15.54 -1.60 -31.76
N GLY A 119 15.30 -0.56 -32.57
CA GLY A 119 14.16 -0.41 -33.48
C GLY A 119 12.90 0.17 -32.79
N ILE A 120 12.16 1.17 -33.29
CA ILE A 120 11.86 1.68 -34.65
C ILE A 120 12.53 0.97 -35.83
#